data_AF-A0A915Z6I2-F1
#
_entry.id   AF-A0A915Z6I2-F1
#
_cell.length_a   1.000
_cell.length_b   1.000
_cell.length_c   1.000
_cell.angle_alpha   90.00
_cell.angle_beta   90.00
_cell.angle_gamma   90.00
#
_symmetry.space_group_name_H-M   'P 1'
#
loop_
_entity.id
_entity.type
_entity.pdbx_description
1 polymer ?
#
loop_
_entity_poly.entity_id
_entity_poly.type
_entity_poly.pdbx_seq_one_letter_code
_entity_poly.pdbx_strand_id
1 'polypeptide(L)'
;MNKISRAWVRNLPIVVEYINNSITCQLGISPDDAIEKEEVLAKPSYPRDGPIGFDEEKLSGDVLVRYLLHPSDLEGGRRRAGDLNWSPHIYHIRQSMVQKNQPVLYWLEEVLFGLVDDDDYVIKRPERSFVREELLIIPFDTELPPQWVLTN
;
A
#
# COMPACT_ATOMS: atom_id res chain seq x y z
N MET A 1 20.09 -13.31 -40.04
CA MET A 1 18.65 -12.97 -39.92
C MET A 1 18.08 -13.70 -38.71
N ASN A 2 17.84 -13.00 -37.60
CA ASN A 2 17.20 -13.60 -36.42
C ASN A 2 15.74 -13.94 -36.77
N LYS A 3 15.42 -15.23 -36.86
CA LYS A 3 14.03 -15.70 -36.96
C LYS A 3 13.36 -15.45 -35.62
N ILE A 4 12.69 -14.30 -35.49
CA ILE A 4 11.84 -14.02 -34.33
C ILE A 4 10.69 -15.04 -34.36
N SER A 5 10.59 -15.87 -33.33
CA SER A 5 9.53 -16.87 -33.20
C SER A 5 8.17 -16.18 -33.14
N ARG A 6 7.27 -16.55 -34.07
CA ARG A 6 5.86 -16.11 -34.09
C ARG A 6 4.91 -17.09 -33.42
N ALA A 7 5.44 -18.11 -32.72
CA ALA A 7 4.64 -19.13 -32.06
C ALA A 7 3.69 -18.54 -31.01
N TRP A 8 4.12 -17.51 -30.28
CA TRP A 8 3.29 -16.84 -29.28
C TRP A 8 2.04 -16.19 -29.89
N VAL A 9 2.14 -15.60 -31.08
CA VAL A 9 0.99 -14.99 -31.79
C VAL A 9 -0.04 -16.05 -32.15
N ARG A 10 0.41 -17.22 -32.61
CA ARG A 10 -0.48 -18.33 -32.98
C ARG A 10 -1.16 -18.95 -31.76
N ASN A 11 -0.48 -19.00 -30.62
CA ASN A 11 -1.00 -19.62 -29.40
C ASN A 11 -1.79 -18.64 -28.52
N LEU A 12 -1.73 -17.34 -28.79
CA LEU A 12 -2.38 -16.30 -27.98
C LEU A 12 -3.89 -16.53 -27.81
N PRO A 13 -4.68 -16.83 -28.86
CA PRO A 13 -6.12 -17.04 -28.70
C PRO A 13 -6.44 -18.19 -27.73
N ILE A 14 -5.67 -19.29 -27.85
CA ILE A 14 -5.83 -20.49 -27.01
C ILE A 14 -5.51 -20.15 -25.54
N VAL A 15 -4.45 -19.38 -25.30
CA VAL A 15 -4.05 -18.99 -23.95
C VAL A 15 -5.09 -18.04 -23.32
N VAL A 16 -5.60 -17.08 -24.08
CA VAL A 16 -6.63 -16.14 -23.60
C VAL A 16 -7.93 -16.88 -23.28
N GLU A 17 -8.38 -17.76 -24.17
CA GLU A 17 -9.55 -18.62 -23.94
C GLU A 17 -9.38 -19.47 -22.68
N TYR A 18 -8.20 -20.09 -22.50
CA TYR A 18 -7.90 -20.86 -21.30
C TYR A 18 -7.94 -20.01 -20.03
N ILE A 19 -7.28 -18.84 -20.01
CA ILE A 19 -7.22 -17.97 -18.83
C ILE A 19 -8.62 -17.50 -18.43
N ASN A 20 -9.44 -17.06 -19.40
CA ASN A 20 -10.77 -16.50 -19.13
C ASN A 20 -11.78 -17.54 -18.64
N ASN A 21 -11.64 -18.81 -19.05
CA ASN A 21 -12.55 -19.89 -18.65
C ASN A 21 -12.01 -20.74 -17.48
N SER A 22 -10.75 -20.56 -17.08
CA SER A 22 -10.17 -21.30 -15.96
C SER A 22 -10.62 -20.76 -14.62
N ILE A 23 -11.00 -21.65 -13.71
CA ILE A 23 -11.36 -21.28 -12.34
C ILE A 23 -10.11 -20.76 -11.62
N THR A 24 -10.19 -19.55 -11.08
CA THR A 24 -9.07 -18.95 -10.34
C THR A 24 -9.07 -19.42 -8.88
N CYS A 25 -7.89 -19.64 -8.30
CA CYS A 25 -7.75 -20.01 -6.89
C CYS A 25 -8.29 -18.92 -5.93
N GLN A 26 -8.20 -17.65 -6.33
CA GLN A 26 -8.60 -16.51 -5.52
C GLN A 26 -10.12 -16.31 -5.50
N LEU A 27 -10.77 -16.38 -6.67
CA LEU A 27 -12.22 -16.12 -6.77
C LEU A 27 -13.05 -17.41 -6.61
N GLY A 28 -12.45 -18.57 -6.91
CA GLY A 28 -13.17 -19.85 -6.97
C GLY A 28 -14.13 -19.96 -8.16
N ILE A 29 -14.10 -19.00 -9.09
CA ILE A 29 -14.88 -18.94 -10.33
C ILE A 29 -13.98 -18.52 -11.50
N SER A 30 -14.48 -18.70 -12.74
CA SER A 30 -13.78 -18.23 -13.94
C SER A 30 -13.91 -16.71 -14.10
N PRO A 31 -12.93 -16.02 -14.72
CA PRO A 31 -13.05 -14.61 -15.03
C PRO A 31 -14.28 -14.26 -15.89
N ASP A 32 -14.67 -15.13 -16.82
CA ASP A 32 -15.83 -14.92 -17.68
C ASP A 32 -17.15 -14.94 -16.88
N ASP A 33 -17.28 -15.83 -15.89
CA ASP A 33 -18.44 -15.82 -14.99
C ASP A 33 -18.38 -14.66 -13.97
N ALA A 34 -17.17 -14.21 -13.63
CA ALA A 34 -16.95 -13.16 -12.64
C ALA A 34 -17.34 -11.78 -13.17
N ILE A 35 -17.08 -11.49 -14.44
CA ILE A 35 -17.36 -10.18 -15.05
C ILE A 35 -18.86 -9.88 -15.16
N GLU A 36 -19.71 -10.91 -15.18
CA GLU A 36 -21.17 -10.76 -15.21
C GLU A 36 -21.77 -10.43 -13.83
N LYS A 37 -21.02 -10.63 -12.75
CA LYS A 37 -21.50 -10.39 -11.38
C LYS A 37 -21.25 -8.93 -10.97
N GLU A 38 -22.18 -8.39 -10.19
CA GLU A 38 -22.04 -7.04 -9.61
C GLU A 38 -20.88 -6.98 -8.60
N GLU A 39 -20.75 -8.02 -7.76
CA GLU A 39 -19.68 -8.14 -6.78
C GLU A 39 -19.11 -9.56 -6.76
N VAL A 40 -17.79 -9.66 -6.55
CA VAL A 40 -17.08 -10.93 -6.42
C VAL A 40 -16.20 -10.89 -5.18
N LEU A 41 -16.41 -11.85 -4.28
CA LEU A 41 -15.56 -12.01 -3.10
C LEU A 41 -14.27 -12.73 -3.48
N ALA A 42 -13.15 -12.05 -3.34
CA ALA A 42 -11.83 -12.63 -3.55
C ALA A 42 -11.21 -13.09 -2.24
N LYS A 43 -10.60 -14.29 -2.27
CA LYS A 43 -9.68 -14.69 -1.22
C LYS A 43 -8.42 -13.82 -1.28
N PRO A 44 -7.82 -13.48 -0.13
CA PRO A 44 -6.58 -12.74 -0.12
C PRO A 44 -5.47 -13.54 -0.81
N SER A 45 -4.58 -12.84 -1.51
CA SER A 45 -3.44 -13.46 -2.20
C SER A 45 -2.44 -14.11 -1.25
N TYR A 46 -2.30 -13.53 -0.05
CA TYR A 46 -1.49 -14.04 1.04
C TYR A 46 -2.38 -14.28 2.25
N PRO A 47 -2.20 -15.40 2.98
CA PRO A 47 -2.84 -15.57 4.27
C PRO A 47 -2.36 -14.44 5.20
N ARG A 48 -3.29 -13.79 5.87
CA ARG A 48 -2.99 -12.84 6.94
C ARG A 48 -3.14 -13.58 8.25
N ASP A 49 -2.11 -13.55 9.08
CA ASP A 49 -2.17 -14.10 10.42
C ASP A 49 -2.84 -13.07 11.34
N GLY A 50 -3.84 -13.52 12.11
CA GLY A 50 -4.50 -12.72 13.13
C GLY A 50 -5.92 -12.25 12.78
N PRO A 51 -6.56 -11.54 13.72
CA PRO A 51 -7.91 -11.02 13.54
C PRO A 51 -7.98 -9.90 12.48
N ILE A 52 -9.12 -9.80 11.80
CA ILE A 52 -9.37 -8.79 10.76
C ILE A 52 -10.67 -8.06 11.08
N GLY A 53 -10.67 -6.74 10.91
CA GLY A 53 -11.86 -5.91 11.13
C GLY A 53 -12.01 -5.51 12.59
N PHE A 54 -13.16 -5.80 13.20
CA PHE A 54 -13.46 -5.34 14.57
C PHE A 54 -12.58 -5.96 15.65
N ASP A 55 -12.09 -7.16 15.40
CA ASP A 55 -11.21 -7.87 16.32
C ASP A 55 -9.73 -7.49 16.14
N GLU A 56 -9.40 -6.69 15.12
CA GLU A 56 -8.01 -6.26 14.84
C GLU A 56 -7.57 -5.20 15.85
N GLU A 57 -6.38 -5.40 16.46
CA GLU A 57 -5.81 -4.43 17.38
C GLU A 57 -5.48 -3.12 16.66
N LYS A 58 -6.17 -2.05 17.06
CA LYS A 58 -5.99 -0.73 16.48
C LYS A 58 -4.77 -0.02 17.08
N LEU A 59 -3.99 0.65 16.24
CA LEU A 59 -2.97 1.59 16.68
C LEU A 59 -3.57 2.79 17.42
N SER A 60 -2.95 3.17 18.54
CA SER A 60 -3.31 4.40 19.24
C SER A 60 -2.97 5.62 18.38
N GLY A 61 -3.77 6.69 18.50
CA GLY A 61 -3.55 7.96 17.82
C GLY A 61 -2.25 8.66 18.21
N ASP A 62 -1.74 8.36 19.41
CA ASP A 62 -0.53 8.98 19.98
C ASP A 62 0.77 8.38 19.41
N VAL A 63 0.67 7.32 18.61
CA VAL A 63 1.84 6.64 18.04
C VAL A 63 2.31 7.37 16.79
N LEU A 64 3.63 7.57 16.72
CA LEU A 64 4.31 8.11 15.55
C LEU A 64 4.60 6.99 14.55
N VAL A 65 4.33 7.26 13.27
CA VAL A 65 4.51 6.26 12.21
C VAL A 65 5.22 6.83 10.97
N ARG A 66 5.91 5.94 10.25
CA ARG A 66 6.29 6.11 8.83
C ARG A 66 5.44 5.16 8.00
N TYR A 67 5.12 5.56 6.77
CA TYR A 67 4.37 4.71 5.86
C TYR A 67 5.25 4.16 4.74
N LEU A 68 4.85 3.01 4.18
CA LEU A 68 5.54 2.39 3.05
C LEU A 68 5.22 3.13 1.75
N LEU A 69 6.26 3.61 1.05
CA LEU A 69 6.13 4.28 -0.24
C LEU A 69 5.83 3.27 -1.34
N HIS A 70 4.84 3.57 -2.18
CA HIS A 70 4.66 2.82 -3.42
C HIS A 70 5.75 3.17 -4.42
N PRO A 71 6.05 2.27 -5.39
CA PRO A 71 6.96 2.58 -6.48
C PRO A 71 6.60 3.86 -7.26
N SER A 72 5.30 4.21 -7.30
CA SER A 72 4.79 5.46 -7.89
C SER A 72 5.11 6.71 -7.08
N ASP A 73 5.24 6.56 -5.76
CA ASP A 73 5.50 7.66 -4.81
C ASP A 73 7.00 7.97 -4.71
N LEU A 74 7.84 7.15 -5.36
CA LEU A 74 9.28 7.34 -5.42
C LEU A 74 9.64 8.42 -6.45
N GLU A 75 9.56 9.67 -6.03
CA GLU A 75 10.09 10.78 -6.81
C GLU A 75 11.63 10.76 -6.76
N GLY A 76 12.26 10.43 -7.88
CA GLY A 76 13.71 10.55 -8.07
C GLY A 76 14.56 9.30 -7.78
N GLY A 77 14.97 8.64 -8.86
CA GLY A 77 16.25 7.91 -8.92
C GLY A 77 16.26 6.43 -8.51
N ARG A 78 17.33 5.75 -8.97
CA ARG A 78 17.62 4.32 -8.81
C ARG A 78 17.97 3.98 -7.36
N ARG A 79 16.96 3.80 -6.50
CA ARG A 79 17.13 3.19 -5.17
C ARG A 79 17.50 1.72 -5.32
N ARG A 80 18.38 1.21 -4.45
CA ARG A 80 18.75 -0.21 -4.45
C ARG A 80 17.59 -1.00 -3.86
N ALA A 81 17.39 -2.23 -4.31
CA ALA A 81 16.33 -3.11 -3.79
C ALA A 81 16.42 -3.39 -2.28
N GLY A 82 17.53 -3.02 -1.63
CA GLY A 82 17.74 -3.13 -0.17
C GLY A 82 17.58 -1.81 0.60
N ASP A 83 17.32 -0.68 -0.07
CA ASP A 83 17.06 0.58 0.61
C ASP A 83 15.65 0.55 1.21
N LEU A 84 15.50 1.06 2.42
CA LEU A 84 14.22 1.11 3.12
C LEU A 84 13.25 2.03 2.37
N ASN A 85 12.16 1.47 1.83
CA ASN A 85 11.10 2.20 1.10
C ASN A 85 10.14 2.97 2.01
N TRP A 86 10.56 3.36 3.22
CA TRP A 86 9.72 4.08 4.16
C TRP A 86 9.71 5.59 3.87
N SER A 87 8.60 6.25 4.20
CA SER A 87 8.48 7.70 4.11
C SER A 87 9.61 8.40 4.89
N PRO A 88 10.21 9.47 4.35
CA PRO A 88 11.24 10.21 5.07
C PRO A 88 10.66 10.98 6.27
N HIS A 89 9.40 11.41 6.17
CA HIS A 89 8.67 12.16 7.20
C HIS A 89 7.91 11.25 8.18
N ILE A 90 7.55 11.82 9.33
CA ILE A 90 6.82 11.16 10.41
C ILE A 90 5.41 11.70 10.44
N TYR A 91 4.48 10.82 10.77
CA TYR A 91 3.05 11.12 10.80
C TYR A 91 2.42 10.66 12.11
N HIS A 92 1.38 11.36 12.55
CA HIS A 92 0.43 10.84 13.53
C HIS A 92 -0.78 10.23 12.83
N ILE A 93 -1.46 9.34 13.54
CA ILE A 93 -2.70 8.73 13.06
C ILE A 93 -3.84 9.71 13.33
N ARG A 94 -4.33 10.35 12.27
CA ARG A 94 -5.46 11.30 12.34
C ARG A 94 -6.78 10.58 12.53
N GLN A 95 -7.01 9.52 11.76
CA GLN A 95 -8.26 8.78 11.76
C GLN A 95 -8.00 7.31 11.45
N SER A 96 -8.87 6.45 11.98
CA SER A 96 -8.95 5.05 11.55
C SER A 96 -10.39 4.70 11.15
N MET A 97 -10.54 3.79 10.20
CA MET A 97 -11.82 3.22 9.81
C MET A 97 -11.75 1.70 9.96
N VAL A 98 -12.80 1.13 10.55
CA VAL A 98 -12.93 -0.30 10.75
C VAL A 98 -14.19 -0.76 10.05
N GLN A 99 -14.08 -1.85 9.28
CA GLN A 99 -15.22 -2.52 8.67
C GLN A 99 -15.13 -4.02 8.94
N LYS A 100 -16.27 -4.71 8.91
CA LYS A 100 -16.31 -6.15 9.10
C LYS A 100 -15.54 -6.84 7.97
N ASN A 101 -14.67 -7.78 8.30
CA ASN A 101 -13.88 -8.58 7.35
C ASN A 101 -12.94 -7.75 6.44
N GLN A 102 -12.61 -6.51 6.81
CA GLN A 102 -11.61 -5.70 6.12
C GLN A 102 -10.53 -5.23 7.10
N PRO A 103 -9.28 -5.03 6.64
CA PRO A 103 -8.23 -4.49 7.50
C PRO A 103 -8.58 -3.09 7.99
N VAL A 104 -8.07 -2.73 9.17
CA VAL A 104 -8.20 -1.36 9.67
C VAL A 104 -7.43 -0.41 8.78
N LEU A 105 -8.11 0.65 8.32
CA LEU A 105 -7.53 1.69 7.49
C LEU A 105 -7.14 2.89 8.35
N TYR A 106 -5.97 3.46 8.10
CA TYR A 106 -5.42 4.61 8.82
C TYR A 106 -5.18 5.79 7.87
N TRP A 107 -5.62 6.97 8.28
CA TRP A 107 -5.31 8.24 7.63
C TRP A 107 -4.26 8.98 8.44
N LEU A 108 -3.23 9.46 7.75
CA LEU A 108 -2.05 10.05 8.34
C LEU A 108 -2.03 11.56 8.15
N GLU A 109 -1.37 12.23 9.08
CA GLU A 109 -1.11 13.67 9.03
C GLU A 109 0.31 13.93 9.52
N GLU A 110 1.04 14.77 8.77
CA GLU A 110 2.47 14.98 9.00
C GLU A 110 2.73 15.70 10.33
N VAL A 111 3.73 15.23 11.08
CA VAL A 111 4.19 15.86 12.32
C VAL A 111 5.25 16.90 11.99
N LEU A 112 4.96 18.15 12.35
CA LEU A 112 5.87 19.27 12.23
C LEU A 112 6.71 19.39 13.51
N PHE A 113 7.98 19.03 13.46
CA PHE A 113 8.92 19.28 14.57
C PHE A 113 9.46 20.71 14.51
N GLY A 114 8.87 21.63 15.29
CA GLY A 114 9.51 22.86 15.80
C GLY A 114 9.86 23.97 14.79
N LEU A 115 9.27 25.16 15.05
CA LEU A 115 9.51 26.48 14.45
C LEU A 115 8.97 26.68 13.04
N VAL A 116 7.72 27.13 12.97
CA VAL A 116 7.29 27.97 11.85
C VAL A 116 6.53 29.15 12.47
N ASP A 117 7.22 30.30 12.57
CA ASP A 117 6.60 31.60 12.85
C ASP A 117 5.83 32.13 11.61
N ASP A 118 5.70 31.30 10.57
CA ASP A 118 5.00 31.57 9.32
C ASP A 118 3.71 30.72 9.25
N ASP A 119 2.57 31.39 9.21
CA ASP A 119 1.22 30.80 9.12
C ASP A 119 0.93 30.10 7.77
N ASP A 120 1.93 29.87 6.92
CA ASP A 120 1.81 29.35 5.54
C ASP A 120 2.35 27.90 5.36
N TYR A 121 2.45 27.13 6.45
CA TYR A 121 2.86 25.73 6.33
C TYR A 121 1.70 24.83 5.87
N VAL A 122 1.84 24.25 4.69
CA VAL A 122 0.90 23.25 4.16
C VAL A 122 1.17 21.90 4.83
N ILE A 123 0.33 21.52 5.79
CA ILE A 123 0.35 20.17 6.40
C ILE A 123 0.16 19.13 5.29
N LYS A 124 1.18 18.29 5.03
CA LYS A 124 1.03 17.22 4.05
C LYS A 124 0.20 16.10 4.63
N ARG A 125 -0.77 15.68 3.84
CA ARG A 125 -1.63 14.55 4.14
C ARG A 125 -1.57 13.63 2.92
N PRO A 126 -1.07 12.40 3.07
CA PRO A 126 -1.16 11.44 1.98
C PRO A 126 -2.62 11.31 1.52
N GLU A 127 -2.85 11.26 0.21
CA GLU A 127 -4.19 11.20 -0.37
C GLU A 127 -4.89 9.86 -0.13
N ARG A 128 -4.14 8.83 0.31
CA ARG A 128 -4.63 7.47 0.54
C ARG A 128 -4.60 7.07 2.01
N SER A 129 -5.37 6.04 2.34
CA SER A 129 -5.28 5.33 3.61
C SER A 129 -4.23 4.21 3.56
N PHE A 130 -3.88 3.71 4.74
CA PHE A 130 -2.86 2.68 4.95
C PHE A 130 -3.40 1.55 5.82
N VAL A 131 -2.90 0.33 5.60
CA VAL A 131 -3.11 -0.80 6.53
C VAL A 131 -1.99 -0.89 7.57
N ARG A 132 -2.18 -1.69 8.62
CA ARG A 132 -1.21 -1.85 9.72
C ARG A 132 0.19 -2.23 9.22
N GLU A 133 0.27 -3.11 8.23
CA GLU A 133 1.50 -3.64 7.63
C GLU A 133 2.27 -2.59 6.82
N GLU A 134 1.57 -1.56 6.34
CA GLU A 134 2.18 -0.43 5.63
C GLU A 134 2.67 0.67 6.60
N LEU A 135 2.56 0.47 7.91
CA LEU A 135 2.96 1.44 8.93
C LEU A 135 4.07 0.89 9.82
N LEU A 136 5.19 1.60 9.83
CA LEU A 136 6.28 1.38 10.78
C LEU A 136 6.09 2.30 11.98
N ILE A 137 5.94 1.73 13.18
CA ILE A 137 5.93 2.49 14.43
C ILE A 137 7.33 3.03 14.70
N ILE A 138 7.41 4.32 15.03
CA ILE A 138 8.64 5.00 15.41
C ILE A 138 8.62 5.17 16.93
N PRO A 139 9.60 4.59 17.65
CA PRO A 139 9.82 4.86 19.07
C PRO A 139 10.04 6.35 19.33
N PHE A 140 9.51 6.87 20.44
CA PHE A 140 9.64 8.30 20.80
C PHE A 140 11.10 8.76 20.98
N ASP A 141 12.02 7.84 21.26
CA ASP A 141 13.46 8.06 21.43
C ASP A 141 14.25 8.00 20.11
N THR A 142 13.57 7.86 18.98
CA THR A 142 14.24 7.83 17.67
C THR A 142 14.80 9.20 17.30
N GLU A 143 16.11 9.32 17.25
CA GLU A 143 16.78 10.51 16.70
C GLU A 143 16.46 10.66 15.22
N LEU A 144 15.98 11.85 14.84
CA LEU A 144 15.62 12.14 13.46
C LEU A 144 16.83 12.67 12.69
N PRO A 145 16.97 12.27 11.41
CA PRO A 145 17.98 12.89 10.57
C PRO A 145 17.70 14.40 10.45
N PRO A 146 18.75 15.22 10.27
CA PRO A 146 18.59 16.66 10.19
C PRO A 146 17.68 17.04 9.02
N GLN A 147 16.88 18.09 9.20
CA GLN A 147 15.73 18.40 8.34
C GLN A 147 16.09 18.66 6.87
N TRP A 148 17.31 19.11 6.57
CA TRP A 148 17.83 19.28 5.21
C TRP A 148 17.95 17.95 4.42
N VAL A 149 17.92 16.80 5.11
CA VAL A 149 17.85 15.47 4.48
C VAL A 149 16.41 15.13 4.06
N LEU A 150 15.41 15.78 4.67
CA LEU A 150 13.98 15.50 4.48
C LEU A 150 13.35 16.40 3.40
N THR A 151 13.91 17.59 3.18
CA THR A 151 13.55 18.50 2.07
C THR A 151 14.30 18.11 0.80
N ASN A 152 13.65 17.34 -0.08
CA ASN A 152 13.98 17.25 -1.51
C ASN A 152 12.94 17.98 -2.34
#